data_AF-A0A8D8MFV9-F1
#
_entry.id   AF-A0A8D8MFV9-F1
#
_cell.length_a   1.000
_cell.length_b   1.000
_cell.length_c   1.000
_cell.angle_alpha   90.00
_cell.angle_beta   90.00
_cell.angle_gamma   90.00
#
_symmetry.space_group_name_H-M   'P 1'
#
loop_
_entity.id
_entity.type
_entity.pdbx_description
1 polymer ?
#
loop_
_entity_poly.entity_id
_entity_poly.type
_entity_poly.pdbx_seq_one_letter_code
_entity_poly.pdbx_strand_id
1 'polypeptide(L)'
;VEFTVVDERNQTVQDRIKKTSIGADSVKKQTFLLKPNRSGNLPLTVSAKSATERDAVQKILRVRSGGIQYYRNEARFIEVDGSTQNFNDIQLVIPRPATSGTENITFSVEGILLGAALTNLDKLIRLPTGCGEQ
;
A
#
# COMPACT_ATOMS: atom_id res chain seq x y z
N VAL A 1 -17.31 -5.67 2.11
CA VAL A 1 -16.50 -6.70 2.81
C VAL A 1 -15.09 -6.65 2.27
N GLU A 2 -14.07 -6.48 3.13
CA GLU A 2 -12.68 -6.27 2.69
C GLU A 2 -11.94 -7.54 2.25
N PHE A 3 -12.36 -8.70 2.75
CA PHE A 3 -11.73 -9.99 2.50
C PHE A 3 -12.75 -11.05 2.09
N THR A 4 -12.37 -11.91 1.15
CA THR A 4 -13.10 -13.11 0.76
C THR A 4 -12.37 -14.33 1.31
N VAL A 5 -13.10 -15.26 1.95
CA VAL A 5 -12.52 -16.53 2.42
C VAL A 5 -12.45 -17.50 1.24
N VAL A 6 -11.31 -18.17 1.07
CA VAL A 6 -11.08 -19.12 -0.03
C VAL A 6 -10.60 -20.47 0.48
N ASP A 7 -10.62 -21.48 -0.38
CA ASP A 7 -9.99 -22.78 -0.15
C ASP A 7 -8.59 -22.86 -0.78
N GLU A 8 -7.94 -24.03 -0.67
CA GLU A 8 -6.61 -24.29 -1.25
C GLU A 8 -6.60 -24.27 -2.78
N ARG A 9 -7.77 -24.41 -3.41
CA ARG A 9 -7.97 -24.30 -4.87
C ARG A 9 -8.36 -22.88 -5.29
N ASN A 10 -8.28 -21.91 -4.37
CA ASN A 10 -8.63 -20.51 -4.58
C ASN A 10 -10.11 -20.29 -4.94
N GLN A 11 -11.00 -21.19 -4.51
CA GLN A 11 -12.44 -21.07 -4.67
C GLN A 11 -13.05 -20.37 -3.46
N THR A 12 -14.04 -19.52 -3.70
CA THR A 12 -14.73 -18.78 -2.63
C THR A 12 -15.50 -19.73 -1.73
N VAL A 13 -15.29 -19.60 -0.41
CA VAL A 13 -15.99 -20.35 0.63
C VAL A 13 -16.95 -19.41 1.34
N GLN A 14 -18.22 -19.83 1.44
CA GLN A 14 -19.28 -19.07 2.14
C GLN A 14 -19.09 -19.08 3.66
N ASP A 15 -18.57 -20.18 4.21
CA ASP A 15 -18.35 -20.32 5.64
C ASP A 15 -17.12 -19.52 6.11
N ARG A 16 -17.34 -18.64 7.08
CA ARG A 16 -16.31 -17.78 7.69
C ARG A 16 -15.98 -18.22 9.12
N ILE A 17 -16.52 -19.35 9.57
CA ILE A 17 -16.43 -19.85 10.93
C ILE A 17 -15.76 -21.22 10.90
N LYS A 18 -14.83 -21.47 11.82
CA LYS A 18 -14.28 -22.80 12.08
C LYS A 18 -14.59 -23.21 13.51
N LYS A 19 -15.22 -24.37 13.69
CA LYS A 19 -15.49 -24.96 15.00
C LYS A 19 -14.38 -25.94 15.34
N THR A 20 -13.90 -25.89 16.57
CA THR A 20 -12.90 -26.84 17.07
C THR A 20 -13.07 -27.05 18.56
N SER A 21 -12.76 -28.25 19.04
CA SER A 21 -12.71 -28.57 20.47
C SER A 21 -11.27 -28.43 20.96
N ILE A 22 -11.07 -27.78 22.10
CA ILE A 22 -9.75 -27.53 22.69
C ILE A 22 -9.81 -28.07 24.12
N GLY A 23 -8.81 -28.86 24.54
CA GLY A 23 -8.73 -29.38 25.91
C GLY A 23 -8.25 -28.31 26.89
N ALA A 24 -8.41 -28.56 28.19
CA ALA A 24 -7.84 -27.71 29.23
C ALA A 24 -6.32 -27.56 29.02
N ASP A 25 -5.80 -26.36 29.29
CA ASP A 25 -4.38 -26.00 29.18
C ASP A 25 -3.74 -26.32 27.83
N SER A 26 -4.53 -26.31 26.75
CA SER A 26 -4.07 -26.60 25.40
C SER A 26 -4.35 -25.46 24.43
N VAL A 27 -3.56 -25.39 23.36
CA VAL A 27 -3.70 -24.39 22.29
C VAL A 27 -3.96 -25.10 20.97
N LYS A 28 -4.90 -24.57 20.18
CA LYS A 28 -5.09 -24.99 18.79
C LYS A 28 -4.96 -23.83 17.83
N LYS A 29 -4.23 -24.05 16.74
CA LYS A 29 -4.12 -23.11 15.62
C LYS A 29 -5.24 -23.36 14.61
N GLN A 30 -5.86 -22.29 14.14
CA GLN A 30 -6.79 -22.31 13.02
C GLN A 30 -6.30 -21.38 11.92
N THR A 31 -6.40 -21.82 10.67
CA THR A 31 -5.94 -21.08 9.49
C THR A 31 -7.13 -20.74 8.61
N PHE A 32 -7.22 -19.48 8.16
CA PHE A 32 -8.16 -19.03 7.15
C PHE A 32 -7.37 -18.53 5.95
N LEU A 33 -7.70 -19.01 4.75
CA LEU A 33 -7.15 -18.45 3.53
C LEU A 33 -8.03 -17.26 3.12
N LEU A 34 -7.41 -16.09 3.00
CA LEU A 34 -8.10 -14.83 2.75
C LEU A 34 -7.56 -14.20 1.48
N LYS A 35 -8.47 -13.75 0.61
CA LYS A 35 -8.17 -12.90 -0.54
C LYS A 35 -8.60 -11.46 -0.25
N PRO A 36 -7.69 -10.48 -0.27
CA PRO A 36 -8.07 -9.08 -0.12
C PRO A 36 -8.81 -8.59 -1.38
N ASN A 37 -9.85 -7.79 -1.19
CA ASN A 37 -10.69 -7.28 -2.28
C ASN A 37 -10.25 -5.89 -2.77
N ARG A 38 -9.32 -5.23 -2.07
CA ARG A 38 -8.81 -3.90 -2.42
C ARG A 38 -7.42 -3.68 -1.79
N SER A 39 -6.70 -2.68 -2.27
CA SER A 39 -5.44 -2.23 -1.67
C SER A 39 -5.69 -1.22 -0.54
N GLY A 40 -4.71 -1.07 0.35
CA GLY A 40 -4.75 -0.13 1.48
C GLY A 40 -4.50 -0.79 2.83
N ASN A 41 -4.80 -0.06 3.90
CA ASN A 41 -4.74 -0.54 5.27
C ASN A 41 -6.10 -1.13 5.65
N LEU A 42 -6.21 -2.46 5.64
CA LEU A 42 -7.46 -3.17 5.86
C LEU A 42 -7.51 -3.75 7.29
N PRO A 43 -8.45 -3.34 8.15
CA PRO A 43 -8.64 -3.99 9.44
C PRO A 43 -9.12 -5.45 9.29
N LEU A 44 -8.38 -6.36 9.89
CA LEU A 44 -8.72 -7.77 10.02
C LEU A 44 -9.05 -8.08 11.48
N THR A 45 -10.30 -8.48 11.73
CA THR A 45 -10.78 -8.87 13.06
C THR A 45 -11.04 -10.37 13.09
N VAL A 46 -10.45 -11.04 14.08
CA VAL A 46 -10.68 -12.46 14.37
C VAL A 46 -11.32 -12.56 15.75
N SER A 47 -12.45 -13.25 15.82
CA SER A 47 -13.17 -13.48 17.08
C SER A 47 -13.24 -14.96 17.42
N ALA A 48 -12.93 -15.30 18.67
CA ALA A 48 -13.14 -16.62 19.24
C ALA A 48 -14.28 -16.56 20.25
N LYS A 49 -15.18 -17.56 20.22
CA LYS A 49 -16.32 -17.64 21.13
C LYS A 49 -16.49 -19.08 21.62
N SER A 50 -16.67 -19.25 22.92
CA SER A 50 -17.12 -20.49 23.56
C SER A 50 -18.58 -20.36 24.03
N ALA A 51 -19.08 -21.33 24.79
CA ALA A 51 -20.42 -21.25 25.37
C ALA A 51 -20.55 -20.06 26.36
N THR A 52 -19.47 -19.74 27.06
CA THR A 52 -19.46 -18.74 28.15
C THR A 52 -18.66 -17.49 27.81
N GLU A 53 -17.54 -17.64 27.11
CA GLU A 53 -16.55 -16.57 26.90
C GLU A 53 -16.45 -16.14 25.43
N ARG A 54 -15.95 -14.91 25.21
CA ARG A 54 -15.62 -14.39 23.88
C ARG A 54 -14.40 -13.47 23.96
N ASP A 55 -13.52 -13.61 22.98
CA ASP A 55 -12.41 -12.70 22.75
C ASP A 55 -12.31 -12.32 21.27
N ALA A 56 -11.73 -11.15 20.97
CA ALA A 56 -11.49 -10.70 19.62
C ALA A 56 -10.20 -9.87 19.51
N VAL A 57 -9.44 -10.12 18.44
CA VAL A 57 -8.24 -9.36 18.10
C VAL A 57 -8.43 -8.69 16.75
N GLN A 58 -8.13 -7.40 16.67
CA GLN A 58 -8.08 -6.64 15.43
C GLN A 58 -6.63 -6.25 15.09
N LYS A 59 -6.22 -6.48 13.85
CA LYS A 59 -4.92 -6.06 13.30
C LYS A 59 -5.12 -5.40 11.94
N ILE A 60 -4.19 -4.53 11.55
CA ILE A 60 -4.22 -3.88 10.22
C ILE A 60 -3.34 -4.67 9.27
N LEU A 61 -3.90 -5.10 8.14
CA LEU A 61 -3.14 -5.68 7.03
C LEU A 61 -2.90 -4.62 5.96
N ARG A 62 -1.63 -4.31 5.69
CA ARG A 62 -1.23 -3.38 4.63
C ARG A 62 -1.14 -4.10 3.29
N VAL A 63 -2.20 -3.99 2.48
CA VAL A 63 -2.27 -4.56 1.14
C VAL A 63 -1.75 -3.56 0.12
N ARG A 64 -0.72 -3.94 -0.63
CA ARG A 64 -0.22 -3.18 -1.78
C ARG A 64 -0.80 -3.81 -3.04
N SER A 65 -1.14 -2.99 -4.03
CA SER A 65 -1.42 -3.50 -5.36
C SER A 65 -0.16 -4.18 -5.91
N GLY A 66 -0.35 -5.28 -6.65
CA GLY A 66 0.75 -5.95 -7.34
C GLY A 66 1.29 -5.12 -8.51
N GLY A 67 2.38 -5.61 -9.09
CA GLY A 67 3.04 -4.99 -10.25
C GLY A 67 4.34 -4.27 -9.92
N ILE A 68 5.00 -3.78 -10.96
CA ILE A 68 6.23 -2.99 -10.85
C ILE A 68 5.84 -1.51 -10.82
N GLN A 69 6.36 -0.76 -9.85
CA GLN A 69 6.08 0.67 -9.75
C GLN A 69 6.91 1.44 -10.78
N TYR A 70 6.23 2.21 -11.63
CA TYR A 70 6.86 3.10 -12.60
C TYR A 70 6.93 4.53 -12.05
N TYR A 71 8.06 5.19 -12.25
CA TYR A 71 8.28 6.58 -11.85
C TYR A 71 8.59 7.41 -13.08
N ARG A 72 7.94 8.58 -13.20
CA ARG A 72 8.25 9.60 -14.19
C ARG A 72 8.40 10.92 -13.46
N ASN A 73 9.50 11.62 -13.69
CA ASN A 73 9.73 12.97 -13.18
C ASN A 73 9.84 13.91 -14.37
N GLU A 74 9.22 15.08 -14.26
CA GLU A 74 9.35 16.17 -15.20
C GLU A 74 9.65 17.43 -14.39
N ALA A 75 10.84 18.00 -14.59
CA ALA A 75 11.26 19.24 -13.96
C ALA A 75 11.26 20.36 -15.01
N ARG A 76 10.72 21.53 -14.64
CA ARG A 76 10.74 22.73 -15.48
C ARG A 76 11.31 23.89 -14.68
N PHE A 77 12.19 24.66 -15.31
CA PHE A 77 12.69 25.91 -14.74
C PHE A 77 11.77 27.06 -15.15
N ILE A 78 11.43 27.88 -14.17
CA ILE A 78 10.58 29.06 -14.35
C ILE A 78 11.44 30.27 -13.95
N GLU A 79 11.68 31.16 -14.90
CA GLU A 79 12.33 32.44 -14.66
C GLU A 79 11.26 33.49 -14.44
N VAL A 80 11.32 34.24 -13.33
CA VAL A 80 10.35 35.30 -13.01
C VAL A 80 11.01 36.66 -13.21
N ASP A 81 10.66 37.32 -14.31
CA ASP A 81 11.22 38.62 -14.72
C ASP A 81 10.25 39.81 -14.51
N GLY A 82 9.14 39.58 -13.79
CA GLY A 82 8.11 40.59 -13.52
C GLY A 82 7.10 40.80 -14.66
N SER A 83 7.23 40.06 -15.76
CA SER A 83 6.22 40.02 -16.83
C SER A 83 5.11 39.00 -16.55
N THR A 84 3.98 39.11 -17.28
CA THR A 84 2.92 38.09 -17.24
C THR A 84 3.45 36.79 -17.81
N GLN A 85 3.61 35.79 -16.96
CA GLN A 85 4.07 34.48 -17.40
C GLN A 85 2.93 33.61 -17.88
N ASN A 86 3.13 32.99 -19.05
CA ASN A 86 2.27 31.93 -19.56
C ASN A 86 3.01 30.60 -19.41
N PHE A 87 2.43 29.69 -18.63
CA PHE A 87 2.97 28.35 -18.46
C PHE A 87 2.32 27.40 -19.46
N ASN A 88 3.14 26.59 -20.12
CA ASN A 88 2.64 25.46 -20.90
C ASN A 88 2.04 24.41 -19.96
N ASP A 89 0.97 23.76 -20.38
CA ASP A 89 0.38 22.64 -19.66
C ASP A 89 1.41 21.55 -19.34
N ILE A 90 1.23 20.90 -18.19
CA ILE A 90 2.01 19.73 -17.78
C ILE A 90 1.20 18.49 -18.11
N GLN A 91 1.69 17.68 -19.04
CA GLN A 91 1.02 16.45 -19.45
C GLN A 91 1.38 15.27 -18.54
N LEU A 92 0.43 14.88 -17.71
CA LEU A 92 0.53 13.70 -16.86
C LEU A 92 0.13 12.45 -17.63
N VAL A 93 1.12 11.77 -18.22
CA VAL A 93 0.91 10.50 -18.94
C VAL A 93 0.98 9.33 -17.95
N ILE A 94 -0.17 8.78 -17.60
CA ILE A 94 -0.27 7.53 -16.82
C ILE A 94 -0.23 6.35 -17.81
N PRO A 95 0.72 5.41 -17.67
CA PRO A 95 0.83 4.29 -18.60
C PRO A 95 -0.40 3.39 -18.51
N ARG A 96 -0.90 2.89 -19.66
CA ARG A 96 -2.05 1.97 -19.73
C ARG A 96 -1.98 0.75 -18.78
N PRO A 97 -0.82 0.10 -18.55
CA PRO A 97 -0.75 -1.02 -17.60
C PRO A 97 -0.79 -0.59 -16.11
N ALA A 98 -0.89 0.71 -15.80
CA ALA A 98 -1.00 1.16 -14.42
C ALA A 98 -2.27 0.59 -13.77
N THR A 99 -2.14 0.12 -12.52
CA THR A 99 -3.28 -0.34 -11.74
C THR A 99 -4.02 0.87 -11.19
N SER A 100 -5.31 1.00 -11.48
CA SER A 100 -6.13 2.12 -11.01
C SER A 100 -6.10 2.28 -9.49
N GLY A 101 -5.96 3.52 -9.01
CA GLY A 101 -5.89 3.87 -7.59
C GLY A 101 -4.50 3.68 -6.97
N THR A 102 -3.48 3.37 -7.78
CA THR A 102 -2.07 3.28 -7.34
C THR A 102 -1.24 4.48 -7.73
N GLU A 103 -1.81 5.37 -8.53
CA GLU A 103 -1.15 6.56 -9.03
C GLU A 103 -0.86 7.51 -7.87
N ASN A 104 0.37 8.02 -7.82
CA ASN A 104 0.76 9.05 -6.88
C ASN A 104 1.44 10.17 -7.67
N ILE A 105 0.79 11.34 -7.69
CA ILE A 105 1.27 12.53 -8.39
C ILE A 105 1.66 13.55 -7.32
N THR A 106 2.92 13.98 -7.34
CA THR A 106 3.45 15.00 -6.43
C THR A 106 3.94 16.18 -7.26
N PHE A 107 3.53 17.39 -6.88
CA PHE A 107 4.00 18.63 -7.48
C PHE A 107 4.74 19.43 -6.40
N SER A 108 5.89 19.99 -6.77
CA SER A 108 6.74 20.77 -5.87
C SER A 108 7.37 21.93 -6.63
N VAL A 109 7.50 23.08 -5.97
CA VAL A 109 8.19 24.27 -6.49
C VAL A 109 9.34 24.58 -5.54
N GLU A 110 10.54 24.69 -6.09
CA GLU A 110 11.76 24.96 -5.34
C GLU A 110 12.35 26.27 -5.81
N GLY A 111 12.73 27.14 -4.87
CA GLY A 111 13.36 28.44 -5.18
C GLY A 111 14.85 28.34 -5.52
N ILE A 112 15.44 27.15 -5.41
CA ILE A 112 16.84 26.86 -5.71
C ILE A 112 16.95 25.53 -6.44
N LEU A 113 17.88 25.44 -7.39
CA LEU A 113 18.09 24.26 -8.24
C LEU A 113 18.19 22.94 -7.47
N LEU A 114 18.85 22.96 -6.31
CA LEU A 114 19.08 21.77 -5.47
C LEU A 114 18.06 21.62 -4.34
N GLY A 115 16.98 22.40 -4.32
CA GLY A 115 16.00 22.41 -3.22
C GLY A 115 15.42 21.02 -2.94
N ALA A 116 14.98 20.34 -4.00
CA ALA A 116 14.44 18.99 -3.91
C ALA A 116 15.46 17.95 -3.41
N ALA A 117 16.74 18.11 -3.73
CA ALA A 117 17.80 17.23 -3.26
C ALA A 117 18.09 17.47 -1.77
N LEU A 118 18.15 18.74 -1.34
CA LEU A 118 18.38 19.13 0.05
C LEU A 118 17.26 18.65 0.97
N THR A 119 16.00 18.69 0.53
CA THR A 119 14.85 18.21 1.30
C THR A 119 14.75 16.68 1.37
N ASN A 120 15.50 15.95 0.52
CA ASN A 120 15.45 14.49 0.42
C ASN A 120 16.84 13.83 0.45
N LEU A 121 17.81 14.42 1.18
CA LEU A 121 19.19 13.90 1.24
C LEU A 121 19.27 12.44 1.70
N ASP A 122 18.34 12.00 2.56
CA ASP A 122 18.25 10.62 3.05
C ASP A 122 17.58 9.65 2.05
N LYS A 123 17.01 10.17 0.96
CA LYS A 123 16.20 9.43 -0.03
C LYS A 123 16.44 9.89 -1.47
N LEU A 124 17.68 10.21 -1.82
CA LEU A 124 18.06 10.65 -3.18
C LEU A 124 17.79 9.58 -4.24
N ILE A 125 18.01 8.31 -3.87
CA ILE A 125 17.73 7.17 -4.73
C ILE A 125 16.68 6.27 -4.10
N ARG A 126 15.86 5.65 -4.95
CA ARG A 126 14.78 4.73 -4.54
C ARG A 126 15.21 3.27 -4.57
N LEU A 127 16.49 3.01 -4.87
CA LEU A 127 17.08 1.68 -4.85
C LEU A 127 17.54 1.36 -3.42
N PRO A 128 17.54 0.08 -3.03
CA PRO A 128 18.16 -0.33 -1.77
C PRO A 128 19.62 0.13 -1.72
N THR A 129 19.99 0.71 -0.58
CA THR A 129 21.37 1.11 -0.29
C THR A 129 21.96 0.24 0.81
N GLY A 130 23.29 0.05 0.80
CA GLY A 130 23.95 -0.69 1.89
C GLY A 130 25.33 -1.28 1.57
N CYS A 131 25.81 -1.19 0.32
CA CYS A 131 27.22 -1.44 0.04
C CYS A 131 28.06 -0.23 0.46
N GLY A 132 29.32 -0.41 0.88
CA GLY A 132 30.17 0.69 1.34
C GLY A 132 30.53 1.75 0.27
N GLU A 133 30.20 1.48 -0.99
CA GLU A 133 30.40 2.38 -2.14
C GLU A 133 29.21 3.32 -2.39
N GLN A 134 28.05 3.02 -1.79
CA GLN A 134 26.82 3.82 -1.88
C GLN A 134 26.71 4.75 -0.68
#